data_AF-A0A401TYD7-F1
#
_entry.id   AF-A0A401TYD7-F1
#
_cell.length_a   1.000
_cell.length_b   1.000
_cell.length_c   1.000
_cell.angle_alpha   90.00
_cell.angle_beta   90.00
_cell.angle_gamma   90.00
#
_symmetry.space_group_name_H-M   'P 1'
#
loop_
_entity.id
_entity.type
_entity.pdbx_description
1 polymer ?
#
loop_
_entity_poly.entity_id
_entity_poly.type
_entity_poly.pdbx_seq_one_letter_code
_entity_poly.pdbx_strand_id
1 'polypeptide(L)' 'RLAAPANAGFVSGRYDVDGMTLYVNNGTALWPGFAVRLGRPSELTRITLRVADDA' A
#
# COMPACT_ATOMS: atom_id res chain seq x y z
N ARG A 1 3.68 -4.11 -12.62
CA ARG A 1 3.61 -5.47 -12.02
C ARG A 1 4.96 -6.16 -11.91
N LEU A 2 6.07 -5.55 -12.38
CA LEU A 2 7.41 -6.18 -12.35
C LEU A 2 7.89 -6.54 -10.94
N ALA A 3 7.55 -5.75 -9.92
CA ALA A 3 7.88 -6.03 -8.53
C ALA A 3 6.95 -7.04 -7.85
N ALA A 4 5.83 -7.41 -8.47
CA ALA A 4 4.82 -8.26 -7.82
C ALA A 4 5.35 -9.65 -7.42
N PRO A 5 6.13 -10.37 -8.24
CA PRO A 5 6.66 -11.68 -7.84
C PRO A 5 7.55 -11.63 -6.61
N ALA A 6 8.31 -10.55 -6.43
CA ALA A 6 9.17 -10.36 -5.26
C ALA A 6 8.38 -9.99 -3.98
N ASN A 7 7.12 -9.56 -4.13
CA ASN A 7 6.27 -9.10 -3.04
C ASN A 7 5.00 -9.96 -2.89
N ALA A 8 5.09 -11.27 -3.18
CA ALA A 8 3.96 -12.20 -3.08
C ALA A 8 2.68 -11.76 -3.84
N GLY A 9 2.86 -11.00 -4.93
CA GLY A 9 1.77 -10.44 -5.74
C GLY A 9 1.30 -9.04 -5.33
N PHE A 10 1.71 -8.53 -4.17
CA PHE A 10 1.25 -7.26 -3.61
C PHE A 10 2.17 -6.10 -4.01
N VAL A 11 1.63 -5.01 -4.54
CA VAL A 11 2.44 -3.89 -5.02
C VAL A 11 1.92 -2.55 -4.52
N SER A 12 0.61 -2.35 -4.50
CA SER A 12 0.00 -1.08 -4.14
C SER A 12 -1.51 -1.18 -4.02
N GLY A 13 -2.08 -0.43 -3.08
CA GLY A 13 -3.53 -0.34 -2.88
C GLY A 13 -4.05 -1.40 -1.93
N ARG A 14 -5.35 -1.67 -2.02
CA ARG A 14 -6.09 -2.53 -1.10
C ARG A 14 -6.23 -3.94 -1.68
N TYR A 15 -6.01 -4.94 -0.85
CA TYR A 15 -6.20 -6.35 -1.16
C TYR A 15 -7.07 -7.00 -0.09
N ASP A 16 -7.89 -7.96 -0.52
CA ASP A 16 -8.55 -8.91 0.38
C ASP A 16 -7.60 -10.11 0.56
N VAL A 17 -7.29 -10.43 1.81
CA VAL A 17 -6.41 -11.54 2.19
C VAL A 17 -7.03 -12.22 3.40
N ASP A 18 -7.53 -13.45 3.20
CA ASP A 18 -8.13 -14.29 4.24
C ASP A 18 -9.22 -13.56 5.06
N GLY A 19 -10.08 -12.78 4.39
CA GLY A 19 -11.15 -12.01 5.03
C GLY A 19 -10.67 -10.76 5.77
N MET A 20 -9.37 -10.44 5.69
CA MET A 20 -8.78 -9.21 6.19
C MET A 20 -8.40 -8.26 5.06
N THR A 21 -8.16 -7.01 5.43
CA THR A 21 -7.66 -6.00 4.50
C THR A 21 -6.15 -5.84 4.63
N LEU A 22 -5.43 -6.10 3.55
CA LEU A 22 -4.05 -5.65 3.38
C LEU A 22 -4.03 -4.35 2.58
N TYR A 23 -3.40 -3.30 3.12
CA TYR A 23 -3.20 -2.05 2.40
C TYR A 23 -1.71 -1.80 2.17
N VAL A 24 -1.31 -1.72 0.90
CA VAL A 24 0.08 -1.42 0.49
C VAL A 24 0.17 0.02 0.04
N ASN A 25 0.65 0.89 0.94
CA ASN A 25 0.88 2.30 0.68
C ASN A 25 2.07 2.49 -0.29
N ASN A 26 1.97 3.49 -1.19
CA ASN A 26 3.03 3.77 -2.16
C ASN A 26 4.24 4.55 -1.58
N GLY A 27 4.21 4.93 -0.30
CA GLY A 27 5.21 5.78 0.35
C GLY A 27 5.16 7.23 -0.11
N THR A 28 5.79 8.13 0.65
CA THR A 28 5.90 9.56 0.33
C THR A 28 7.24 9.95 -0.30
N ALA A 29 8.29 9.18 -0.04
CA ALA A 29 9.66 9.46 -0.47
C ALA A 29 9.98 8.99 -1.90
N LEU A 30 11.19 9.32 -2.35
CA LEU A 30 11.81 8.74 -3.55
C LEU A 30 12.09 7.24 -3.34
N TRP A 31 12.11 6.48 -4.42
CA TRP A 31 12.60 5.10 -4.37
C TRP A 31 14.12 5.10 -4.21
N PRO A 32 14.69 4.21 -3.36
CA PRO A 32 16.13 4.08 -3.22
C PRO A 32 16.80 3.91 -4.58
N GLY A 33 17.81 4.75 -4.87
CA GLY A 33 18.54 4.73 -6.14
C GLY A 33 17.95 5.59 -7.26
N PHE A 34 16.88 6.35 -7.03
CA PHE A 34 16.29 7.25 -8.04
C PHE A 34 16.30 8.72 -7.59
N ALA A 35 16.71 9.62 -8.48
CA ALA A 35 16.72 11.07 -8.22
C ALA A 35 15.32 11.70 -8.32
N VAL A 36 14.39 11.05 -9.05
CA VAL A 36 13.00 11.48 -9.22
C VAL A 36 12.07 10.27 -9.18
N ARG A 37 10.83 10.49 -8.74
CA ARG A 37 9.78 9.46 -8.69
C ARG A 37 8.90 9.56 -9.93
N LEU A 38 8.77 8.46 -10.67
CA LEU A 38 7.98 8.38 -11.90
C LEU A 38 6.96 7.24 -11.81
N GLY A 39 5.78 7.45 -12.39
CA GLY A 39 4.75 6.42 -12.57
C GLY A 39 3.76 6.22 -11.42
N ARG A 40 4.19 6.21 -10.15
CA ARG A 40 3.26 6.12 -9.00
C ARG A 40 3.30 7.39 -8.15
N PRO A 41 2.15 8.05 -7.86
CA PRO A 41 2.10 9.22 -6.99
C PRO A 41 2.57 8.90 -5.57
N SER A 42 3.15 9.90 -4.89
CA SER A 42 3.42 9.84 -3.44
C SER A 42 2.11 9.78 -2.66
N GLU A 43 2.12 9.05 -1.56
CA GLU A 43 0.91 8.76 -0.81
C GLU A 43 1.16 8.76 0.70
N LEU A 44 0.35 9.52 1.44
CA LEU A 44 0.29 9.48 2.91
C LEU A 44 -1.09 8.96 3.32
N THR A 45 -1.16 7.70 3.77
CA THR A 45 -2.42 7.08 4.16
C THR A 45 -2.79 7.47 5.59
N ARG A 46 -4.05 7.88 5.80
CA ARG A 46 -4.63 8.04 7.14
C ARG A 46 -5.63 6.92 7.41
N ILE A 47 -5.35 6.10 8.41
CA ILE A 47 -6.28 5.07 8.90
C ILE A 47 -6.96 5.63 10.14
N THR A 48 -8.27 5.85 10.06
CA THR A 48 -9.09 6.23 11.21
C THR A 48 -9.83 4.99 11.69
N LEU A 49 -9.47 4.52 12.88
CA LEU A 49 -10.16 3.43 13.55
C LEU A 49 -11.36 3.98 14.32
N ARG A 50 -12.45 3.22 14.34
CA ARG A 50 -13.61 3.46 15.19
C ARG A 50 -13.77 2.25 16.11
N VAL A 51 -14.42 2.46 17.24
CA VAL A 51 -14.85 1.34 18.09
C VAL A 51 -15.79 0.46 17.26
N ALA A 52 -15.68 -0.86 17.40
CA ALA A 52 -16.65 -1.76 16.80
C ALA A 52 -17.99 -1.57 17.51
N ASP A 53 -19.08 -1.45 16.76
CA ASP A 53 -20.40 -1.47 17.36
C ASP A 53 -20.67 -2.89 17.87
N ASP A 54 -21.12 -3.00 19.11
CA ASP A 54 -21.60 -4.27 19.67
C ASP A 54 -22.96 -4.59 19.00
N ALA A 55 -22.92 -5.38 17.91
CA ALA A 55 -24.11 -5.90 17.23
C ALA A 55 -24.59 -7.21 17.85
#